data_AF-A0A1B6GSD7-F1
#
_entry.id   AF-A0A1B6GSD7-F1
#
_cell.length_a   1.000
_cell.length_b   1.000
_cell.length_c   1.000
_cell.angle_alpha   90.00
_cell.angle_beta   90.00
_cell.angle_gamma   90.00
#
_symmetry.space_group_name_H-M   'P 1'
#
loop_
_entity.id
_entity.type
_entity.pdbx_description
1 polymer ?
#
loop_
_entity_poly.entity_id
_entity_poly.type
_entity_poly.pdbx_seq_one_letter_code
_entity_poly.pdbx_strand_id
1 'polypeptide(L)'
;FTTVYSQGHYRGTSYLMGLLAGYYTYQHRNQPFNKRWTWTLQLAGLSCCLLVYWSGSLFYSRSQAHSRLLGAFYAATFHSVFGLGLALLIVACSVGHTTFLTRIISWKGFIPLSKLSYCVYLVHNIHQFLWIASSRTPVYLNPLELVSWSIADLVISLGASVILCLTIETPVRYLVKYLVSGSLSTAIPQAVQTQEMCDIQDECDLEKR
;
A
#
# COMPACT_ATOMS: atom_id res chain seq x y z
N PHE A 1 22.56 13.52 -8.15
CA PHE A 1 21.47 12.55 -7.95
C PHE A 1 21.46 11.96 -6.54
N THR A 2 22.62 11.57 -5.99
CA THR A 2 22.75 10.96 -4.64
C THR A 2 22.34 11.88 -3.48
N THR A 3 22.51 13.19 -3.61
CA THR A 3 22.20 14.18 -2.56
C THR A 3 20.72 14.54 -2.43
N VAL A 4 19.92 14.33 -3.48
CA VAL A 4 18.49 14.69 -3.51
C VAL A 4 17.60 13.48 -3.21
N TYR A 5 18.00 12.28 -3.62
CA TYR A 5 17.17 11.08 -3.55
C TYR A 5 17.08 10.46 -2.13
N SER A 6 18.04 10.77 -1.24
CA SER A 6 18.14 10.15 0.09
C SER A 6 17.43 10.95 1.20
N GLN A 7 16.89 12.13 0.92
CA GLN A 7 16.37 13.01 1.97
C GLN A 7 14.89 12.74 2.23
N GLY A 8 14.57 12.15 3.39
CA GLY A 8 13.20 11.79 3.78
C GLY A 8 12.23 12.98 3.80
N HIS A 9 12.73 14.21 4.00
CA HIS A 9 11.93 15.43 4.03
C HIS A 9 11.13 15.67 2.73
N TYR A 10 11.64 15.24 1.57
CA TYR A 10 10.93 15.39 0.29
C TYR A 10 9.64 14.55 0.20
N ARG A 11 9.52 13.49 1.01
CA ARG A 11 8.35 12.61 1.07
C ARG A 11 7.50 12.84 2.33
N GLY A 12 7.91 13.77 3.18
CA GLY A 12 7.25 14.12 4.44
C GLY A 12 5.79 14.55 4.29
N THR A 13 5.48 15.26 3.20
CA THR A 13 4.14 15.83 2.96
C THR A 13 3.07 14.75 2.84
N SER A 14 3.35 13.64 2.14
CA SER A 14 2.39 12.51 2.06
C SER A 14 2.15 11.83 3.41
N TYR A 15 3.18 11.72 4.26
CA TYR A 15 3.02 11.16 5.61
C TYR A 15 2.15 12.06 6.49
N LEU A 16 2.36 13.39 6.41
CA LEU A 16 1.56 14.35 7.16
C LEU A 16 0.08 14.32 6.72
N MET A 17 -0.19 14.24 5.41
CA MET A 17 -1.56 14.12 4.89
C MET A 17 -2.24 12.84 5.37
N GLY A 18 -1.53 11.71 5.41
CA GLY A 18 -2.06 10.47 5.96
C GLY A 18 -2.35 10.56 7.47
N LEU A 19 -1.45 11.18 8.24
CA LEU A 19 -1.65 11.40 9.68
C LEU A 19 -2.88 12.29 9.95
N LEU A 20 -3.00 13.40 9.23
CA LEU A 20 -4.15 14.32 9.32
C LEU A 20 -5.46 13.61 8.96
N ALA A 21 -5.45 12.79 7.91
CA ALA A 21 -6.59 11.98 7.51
C ALA A 21 -7.01 10.98 8.59
N GLY A 22 -6.04 10.32 9.22
CA GLY A 22 -6.27 9.42 10.35
C GLY A 22 -6.85 10.13 11.56
N TYR A 23 -6.30 11.29 11.92
CA TYR A 23 -6.82 12.13 13.01
C TYR A 23 -8.26 12.59 12.74
N TYR A 24 -8.54 13.05 11.52
CA TYR A 24 -9.88 13.45 11.09
C TYR A 24 -10.88 12.28 11.18
N THR A 25 -10.47 11.10 10.72
CA THR A 25 -11.27 9.87 10.79
C THR A 25 -11.57 9.48 12.24
N TYR A 26 -10.60 9.63 13.14
CA TYR A 26 -10.79 9.38 14.57
C TYR A 26 -11.84 10.31 15.18
N GLN A 27 -11.76 11.61 14.89
CA GLN A 27 -12.69 12.61 15.42
C GLN A 27 -14.14 12.40 14.93
N HIS A 28 -14.32 11.99 13.66
CA HIS A 28 -15.63 11.86 13.03
C HIS A 28 -16.16 10.41 12.98
N ARG A 29 -15.56 9.49 13.73
CA ARG A 29 -15.94 8.06 13.74
C ARG A 29 -17.42 7.80 14.04
N ASN A 30 -18.05 8.65 14.85
CA ASN A 30 -19.43 8.46 15.30
C ASN A 30 -20.48 9.20 14.44
N GLN A 31 -20.05 9.93 13.41
CA GLN A 31 -20.94 10.72 12.56
C GLN A 31 -20.75 10.31 11.10
N PRO A 32 -21.46 9.27 10.62
CA PRO A 32 -21.27 8.78 9.26
C PRO A 32 -21.70 9.84 8.24
N PHE A 33 -20.90 9.99 7.18
CA PHE A 33 -21.25 10.88 6.09
C PHE A 33 -22.44 10.36 5.29
N ASN A 34 -23.19 11.28 4.68
CA ASN A 34 -24.26 10.93 3.77
C ASN A 34 -23.69 10.16 2.54
N LYS A 35 -24.50 9.26 1.94
CA LYS A 35 -24.08 8.39 0.83
C LYS A 35 -23.53 9.20 -0.36
N ARG A 36 -24.16 10.34 -0.67
CA ARG A 36 -23.72 11.25 -1.75
C ARG A 36 -22.31 11.81 -1.48
N TRP A 37 -22.06 12.25 -0.26
CA TRP A 37 -20.76 12.77 0.18
C TRP A 37 -19.65 11.71 0.14
N THR A 38 -19.98 10.47 0.52
CA THR A 38 -19.02 9.37 0.43
C THR A 38 -18.60 9.11 -1.02
N TRP A 39 -19.55 9.08 -1.94
CA TRP A 39 -19.28 8.90 -3.37
C TRP A 39 -18.47 10.05 -3.97
N THR A 40 -18.79 11.32 -3.63
CA THR A 40 -18.04 12.46 -4.13
C THR A 40 -16.60 12.46 -3.65
N LEU A 41 -16.36 12.09 -2.38
CA LEU A 41 -15.00 11.99 -1.82
C LEU A 41 -14.18 10.87 -2.48
N GLN A 42 -14.79 9.70 -2.72
CA GLN A 42 -14.15 8.59 -3.43
C GLN A 42 -13.79 8.96 -4.86
N LEU A 43 -14.73 9.57 -5.60
CA LEU A 43 -14.50 10.00 -6.98
C LEU A 43 -13.45 11.11 -7.06
N ALA A 44 -13.49 12.07 -6.14
CA ALA A 44 -12.51 13.15 -6.06
C ALA A 44 -11.10 12.61 -5.75
N GLY A 45 -10.98 11.71 -4.77
CA GLY A 45 -9.70 11.08 -4.43
C GLY A 45 -9.11 10.28 -5.60
N LEU A 46 -9.95 9.48 -6.26
CA LEU A 46 -9.53 8.65 -7.40
C LEU A 46 -9.17 9.50 -8.62
N SER A 47 -9.94 10.56 -8.91
CA SER A 47 -9.65 11.54 -9.94
C SER A 47 -8.32 12.27 -9.68
N CYS A 48 -8.09 12.69 -8.43
CA CYS A 48 -6.85 13.32 -8.01
C CYS A 48 -5.63 12.42 -8.26
N CYS A 49 -5.70 11.14 -7.88
CA CYS A 49 -4.63 10.18 -8.13
C CYS A 49 -4.38 9.95 -9.63
N LEU A 50 -5.45 9.80 -10.44
CA LEU A 50 -5.33 9.63 -11.89
C LEU A 50 -4.74 10.87 -12.58
N LEU A 51 -5.13 12.07 -12.14
CA LEU A 51 -4.59 13.33 -12.66
C LEU A 51 -3.09 13.44 -12.43
N VAL A 52 -2.60 13.08 -11.24
CA VAL A 52 -1.16 13.06 -10.95
C VAL A 52 -0.43 12.04 -11.84
N TYR A 53 -1.00 10.86 -12.03
CA TYR A 53 -0.41 9.84 -12.91
C TYR A 53 -0.32 10.31 -14.38
N TRP A 54 -1.41 10.88 -14.90
CA TRP A 54 -1.47 11.40 -16.27
C TRP A 54 -0.52 12.59 -16.46
N SER A 55 -0.49 13.51 -15.49
CA SER A 55 0.43 14.64 -15.48
C SER A 55 1.89 14.17 -15.48
N GLY A 56 2.22 13.10 -14.77
CA GLY A 56 3.56 12.52 -14.77
C GLY A 56 4.04 12.13 -16.17
N SER A 57 3.16 11.54 -16.98
CA SER A 57 3.47 11.16 -18.37
C SER A 57 3.81 12.38 -19.25
N LEU A 58 3.05 13.47 -19.10
CA LEU A 58 3.26 14.72 -19.84
C LEU A 58 4.59 15.39 -19.50
N PHE A 59 4.89 15.54 -18.21
CA PHE A 59 6.09 16.25 -17.74
C PHE A 59 7.38 15.43 -17.92
N TYR A 60 7.30 14.10 -17.97
CA TYR A 60 8.47 13.24 -18.18
C TYR A 60 8.83 13.05 -19.67
N SER A 61 7.98 13.51 -20.58
CA SER A 61 8.27 13.50 -22.02
C SER A 61 9.40 14.49 -22.33
N ARG A 62 10.54 13.97 -22.78
CA ARG A 62 11.80 14.72 -22.99
C ARG A 62 11.74 15.74 -24.14
N SER A 63 10.63 15.82 -24.87
CA SER A 63 10.51 16.62 -26.10
C SER A 63 10.08 18.07 -25.89
N GLN A 64 9.58 18.43 -24.69
CA GLN A 64 9.08 19.78 -24.44
C GLN A 64 9.95 20.52 -23.43
N ALA A 65 10.53 21.64 -23.87
CA ALA A 65 11.24 22.58 -23.02
C ALA A 65 10.26 23.28 -22.06
N HIS A 66 9.90 22.58 -20.98
CA HIS A 66 9.07 23.15 -19.93
C HIS A 66 9.86 24.24 -19.18
N SER A 67 9.16 25.31 -18.79
CA SER A 67 9.76 26.36 -17.98
C SER A 67 10.27 25.79 -16.65
N ARG A 68 11.51 26.14 -16.27
CA ARG A 68 12.18 25.59 -15.07
C ARG A 68 11.37 25.81 -13.80
N LEU A 69 10.65 26.94 -13.73
CA LEU A 69 9.75 27.27 -12.63
C LEU A 69 8.58 26.28 -12.53
N LEU A 70 7.91 25.98 -13.66
CA LEU A 70 6.77 25.06 -13.67
C LEU A 70 7.19 23.64 -13.29
N GLY A 71 8.37 23.19 -13.75
CA GLY A 71 8.94 21.90 -13.35
C GLY A 71 9.25 21.82 -11.85
N ALA A 72 9.79 22.88 -11.26
CA ALA A 72 10.07 22.94 -9.82
C ALA A 72 8.78 22.95 -8.98
N PHE A 73 7.76 23.71 -9.39
CA PHE A 73 6.44 23.69 -8.75
C PHE A 73 5.81 22.30 -8.84
N TYR A 74 5.80 21.70 -10.03
CA TYR A 74 5.27 20.36 -10.21
C TYR A 74 5.98 19.35 -9.31
N ALA A 75 7.32 19.37 -9.28
CA ALA A 75 8.14 18.50 -8.44
C ALA A 75 7.90 18.67 -6.92
N ALA A 76 7.49 19.85 -6.45
CA ALA A 76 7.15 20.05 -5.05
C ALA A 76 5.72 19.57 -4.70
N THR A 77 4.78 19.71 -5.64
CA THR A 77 3.35 19.55 -5.35
C THR A 77 2.81 18.14 -5.64
N PHE A 78 3.42 17.39 -6.55
CA PHE A 78 2.88 16.10 -7.00
C PHE A 78 2.73 15.07 -5.87
N HIS A 79 3.73 14.95 -4.97
CA HIS A 79 3.66 14.05 -3.82
C HIS A 79 2.56 14.44 -2.83
N SER A 80 2.38 15.74 -2.60
CA SER A 80 1.37 16.29 -1.69
C SER A 80 -0.04 16.05 -2.22
N VAL A 81 -0.27 16.29 -3.52
CA VAL A 81 -1.58 16.09 -4.17
C VAL A 81 -1.93 14.60 -4.24
N PHE A 82 -0.95 13.74 -4.54
CA PHE A 82 -1.16 12.29 -4.51
C PHE A 82 -1.50 11.79 -3.10
N GLY A 83 -0.78 12.26 -2.09
CA GLY A 83 -1.07 11.96 -0.68
C GLY A 83 -2.45 12.44 -0.24
N LEU A 84 -2.88 13.62 -0.71
CA LEU A 84 -4.21 14.15 -0.45
C LEU A 84 -5.32 13.30 -1.11
N GLY A 85 -5.11 12.86 -2.35
CA GLY A 85 -6.04 11.94 -3.04
C GLY A 85 -6.25 10.63 -2.28
N LEU A 86 -5.15 10.03 -1.80
CA LEU A 86 -5.18 8.84 -0.94
C LEU A 86 -5.85 9.11 0.42
N ALA A 87 -5.56 10.24 1.05
CA ALA A 87 -6.18 10.66 2.31
C ALA A 87 -7.72 10.75 2.19
N LEU A 88 -8.23 11.40 1.14
CA LEU A 88 -9.66 11.48 0.87
C LEU A 88 -10.29 10.10 0.64
N LEU A 89 -9.58 9.21 -0.06
CA LEU A 89 -10.03 7.85 -0.30
C LEU A 89 -10.15 7.06 1.02
N ILE A 90 -9.15 7.14 1.89
CA ILE A 90 -9.13 6.46 3.20
C ILE A 90 -10.26 7.00 4.09
N VAL A 91 -10.38 8.33 4.21
CA VAL A 91 -11.45 8.96 5.01
C VAL A 91 -12.83 8.53 4.53
N ALA A 92 -13.05 8.50 3.22
CA ALA A 92 -14.31 8.07 2.64
C ALA A 92 -14.61 6.59 2.90
N CYS A 93 -13.58 5.73 2.88
CA CYS A 93 -13.74 4.31 3.20
C CYS A 93 -13.96 4.05 4.70
N SER A 94 -13.43 4.88 5.60
CA SER A 94 -13.53 4.67 7.04
C SER A 94 -14.76 5.29 7.71
N VAL A 95 -15.17 6.50 7.28
CA VAL A 95 -16.30 7.24 7.88
C VAL A 95 -17.58 7.15 7.03
N GLY A 96 -17.43 6.86 5.73
CA GLY A 96 -18.52 6.85 4.78
C GLY A 96 -19.38 5.58 4.81
N HIS A 97 -20.46 5.62 4.03
CA HIS A 97 -21.28 4.43 3.80
C HIS A 97 -20.55 3.38 2.96
N THR A 98 -20.90 2.11 3.14
CA THR A 98 -20.36 1.02 2.32
C THR A 98 -20.73 1.22 0.85
N THR A 99 -19.74 1.58 0.03
CA THR A 99 -19.87 1.64 -1.43
C THR A 99 -19.19 0.41 -2.06
N PHE A 100 -19.38 0.24 -3.36
CA PHE A 100 -18.71 -0.82 -4.12
C PHE A 100 -17.19 -0.77 -3.96
N LEU A 101 -16.60 0.43 -3.97
CA LEU A 101 -15.17 0.63 -3.79
C LEU A 101 -14.70 0.23 -2.39
N THR A 102 -15.45 0.59 -1.35
CA THR A 102 -15.18 0.16 0.04
C THR A 102 -15.25 -1.36 0.18
N ARG A 103 -16.19 -2.02 -0.50
CA ARG A 103 -16.32 -3.48 -0.49
C ARG A 103 -15.13 -4.18 -1.14
N ILE A 104 -14.62 -3.64 -2.25
CA ILE A 104 -13.41 -4.17 -2.89
C ILE A 104 -12.22 -4.02 -1.94
N ILE A 105 -11.98 -2.82 -1.42
CA ILE A 105 -10.80 -2.53 -0.57
C ILE A 105 -10.85 -3.31 0.75
N SER A 106 -12.04 -3.55 1.30
CA SER A 106 -12.23 -4.32 2.54
C SER A 106 -12.21 -5.84 2.35
N TRP A 107 -11.82 -6.35 1.17
CA TRP A 107 -11.86 -7.78 0.91
C TRP A 107 -10.85 -8.55 1.77
N LYS A 108 -11.31 -9.59 2.49
CA LYS A 108 -10.48 -10.47 3.33
C LYS A 108 -9.28 -11.08 2.57
N GLY A 109 -9.36 -11.21 1.23
CA GLY A 109 -8.27 -11.66 0.37
C GLY A 109 -7.02 -10.75 0.38
N PHE A 110 -7.15 -9.48 0.76
CA PHE A 110 -6.00 -8.58 0.88
C PHE A 110 -5.11 -8.87 2.09
N ILE A 111 -5.61 -9.62 3.08
CA ILE A 111 -4.85 -9.99 4.28
C ILE A 111 -3.62 -10.86 3.94
N PRO A 112 -3.75 -12.01 3.25
CA PRO A 112 -2.58 -12.79 2.83
C PRO A 112 -1.75 -12.04 1.77
N LEU A 113 -2.38 -11.27 0.89
CA LEU A 113 -1.66 -10.52 -0.14
C LEU A 113 -0.73 -9.45 0.45
N SER A 114 -1.16 -8.78 1.53
CA SER A 114 -0.35 -7.78 2.22
C SER A 114 0.92 -8.39 2.84
N LYS A 115 0.81 -9.61 3.39
CA LYS A 115 1.97 -10.36 3.93
C LYS A 115 2.94 -10.74 2.83
N LEU A 116 2.42 -11.28 1.72
CA LEU A 116 3.24 -11.65 0.57
C LEU A 116 3.96 -10.41 0.00
N SER A 117 3.25 -9.29 -0.13
CA SER A 117 3.82 -8.03 -0.62
C SER A 117 4.94 -7.51 0.26
N TYR A 118 4.85 -7.70 1.59
CA TYR A 118 5.92 -7.38 2.51
C TYR A 118 7.18 -8.23 2.26
N CYS A 119 7.02 -9.55 2.06
CA CYS A 119 8.15 -10.41 1.69
C CYS A 119 8.76 -10.04 0.33
N VAL A 120 7.93 -9.74 -0.67
CA VAL A 120 8.38 -9.27 -2.00
C VAL A 120 9.23 -8.02 -1.83
N TYR A 121 8.76 -7.05 -1.05
CA TYR A 121 9.49 -5.80 -0.82
C TYR A 121 10.90 -6.03 -0.25
N LEU A 122 11.05 -6.93 0.72
CA LEU A 122 12.37 -7.24 1.29
C LEU A 122 13.32 -7.88 0.27
N VAL A 123 12.83 -8.84 -0.51
CA VAL A 123 13.67 -9.59 -1.45
C VAL A 123 14.00 -8.80 -2.70
N HIS A 124 13.04 -8.05 -3.22
CA HIS A 124 13.18 -7.25 -4.44
C HIS A 124 14.36 -6.28 -4.34
N ASN A 125 14.48 -5.56 -3.21
CA ASN A 125 15.60 -4.64 -2.99
C ASN A 125 16.96 -5.35 -3.08
N ILE A 126 17.09 -6.52 -2.45
CA ILE A 126 18.34 -7.31 -2.48
C ILE A 126 18.66 -7.74 -3.91
N HIS A 127 17.66 -8.21 -4.65
CA HIS A 127 17.81 -8.61 -6.05
C HIS A 127 18.28 -7.43 -6.93
N GLN A 128 17.64 -6.27 -6.80
CA GLN A 128 18.05 -5.08 -7.55
C GLN A 128 19.47 -4.63 -7.22
N PHE A 129 19.88 -4.64 -5.94
CA PHE A 129 21.25 -4.30 -5.56
C PHE A 129 22.29 -5.25 -6.17
N LEU A 130 22.03 -6.55 -6.15
CA LEU A 130 22.91 -7.54 -6.77
C LEU A 130 22.99 -7.36 -8.29
N TRP A 131 21.86 -7.06 -8.94
CA TRP A 131 21.82 -6.82 -10.38
C TRP A 131 22.66 -5.59 -10.76
N ILE A 132 22.50 -4.49 -10.03
CA ILE A 132 23.28 -3.26 -10.24
C ILE A 132 24.77 -3.51 -10.00
N ALA A 133 25.13 -4.21 -8.91
CA ALA A 133 26.53 -4.52 -8.59
C ALA A 133 27.20 -5.45 -9.63
N SER A 134 26.42 -6.34 -10.25
CA SER A 134 26.89 -7.26 -11.29
C SER A 134 26.97 -6.58 -12.68
N SER A 135 26.16 -5.55 -12.92
CA SER A 135 26.15 -4.83 -14.19
C SER A 135 27.47 -4.07 -14.40
N ARG A 136 28.28 -4.55 -15.36
CA ARG A 136 29.56 -3.91 -15.75
C ARG A 136 29.46 -3.09 -17.04
N THR A 137 28.34 -3.16 -17.73
CA THR A 137 28.08 -2.45 -18.99
C THR A 137 26.85 -1.54 -18.88
N PRO A 138 26.84 -0.39 -19.57
CA PRO A 138 25.68 0.47 -19.62
C PRO A 138 24.53 -0.22 -20.37
N VAL A 139 23.35 -0.28 -19.75
CA VAL A 139 22.14 -0.87 -20.33
C VAL A 139 21.41 0.20 -21.15
N TYR A 140 21.08 -0.11 -22.40
CA TYR A 140 20.28 0.76 -23.26
C TYR A 140 18.79 0.60 -22.92
N LEU A 141 18.11 1.71 -22.61
CA LEU A 141 16.71 1.70 -22.18
C LEU A 141 15.77 1.66 -23.40
N ASN A 142 15.54 0.46 -23.93
CA ASN A 142 14.45 0.20 -24.87
C ASN A 142 13.16 -0.15 -24.11
N PRO A 143 11.97 0.33 -24.52
CA PRO A 143 10.72 0.08 -23.79
C PRO A 143 10.35 -1.41 -23.73
N LEU A 144 10.61 -2.17 -24.80
CA LEU A 144 10.36 -3.62 -24.83
C LEU A 144 11.29 -4.37 -23.87
N GLU A 145 12.57 -4.00 -23.85
CA GLU A 145 13.51 -4.57 -22.89
C GLU A 145 13.08 -4.22 -21.46
N LEU A 146 12.77 -2.96 -21.17
CA LEU A 146 12.34 -2.52 -19.85
C LEU A 146 11.16 -3.33 -19.32
N VAL A 147 10.16 -3.60 -20.16
CA VAL A 147 9.02 -4.44 -19.79
C VAL A 147 9.46 -5.88 -19.51
N SER A 148 10.32 -6.45 -20.36
CA SER A 148 10.85 -7.81 -20.16
C SER A 148 11.64 -7.94 -18.84
N TRP A 149 12.55 -7.00 -18.56
CA TRP A 149 13.32 -6.94 -17.31
C TRP A 149 12.40 -6.79 -16.10
N SER A 150 11.37 -5.94 -16.20
CA SER A 150 10.42 -5.73 -15.10
C SER A 150 9.60 -6.99 -14.80
N ILE A 151 9.15 -7.72 -15.83
CA ILE A 151 8.42 -8.97 -15.64
C ILE A 151 9.34 -10.04 -15.03
N ALA A 152 10.58 -10.14 -15.52
CA ALA A 152 11.55 -11.09 -14.98
C ALA A 152 11.83 -10.85 -13.49
N ASP A 153 12.06 -9.59 -13.11
CA ASP A 153 12.26 -9.20 -11.72
C ASP A 153 11.03 -9.53 -10.86
N LEU A 154 9.82 -9.21 -11.34
CA LEU A 154 8.58 -9.52 -10.62
C LEU A 154 8.41 -11.01 -10.36
N VAL A 155 8.68 -11.86 -11.37
CA VAL A 155 8.55 -13.33 -11.22
C VAL A 155 9.59 -13.87 -10.25
N ILE A 156 10.84 -13.42 -10.35
CA ILE A 156 11.94 -13.85 -9.45
C ILE A 156 11.64 -13.41 -8.01
N SER A 157 11.28 -12.14 -7.83
CA SER A 157 10.97 -11.55 -6.51
C SER A 157 9.75 -12.22 -5.88
N LEU A 158 8.70 -12.50 -6.66
CA LEU A 158 7.51 -13.19 -6.18
C LEU A 158 7.83 -14.63 -5.76
N GLY A 159 8.56 -15.39 -6.59
CA GLY A 159 8.97 -16.75 -6.26
C GLY A 159 9.82 -16.83 -4.99
N ALA A 160 10.82 -15.96 -4.88
CA ALA A 160 11.68 -15.89 -3.71
C ALA A 160 10.94 -15.41 -2.44
N SER A 161 9.96 -14.51 -2.58
CA SER A 161 9.13 -14.04 -1.47
C SER A 161 8.30 -15.17 -0.84
N VAL A 162 7.77 -16.10 -1.65
CA VAL A 162 7.00 -17.25 -1.16
C VAL A 162 7.89 -18.18 -0.34
N ILE A 163 9.10 -18.48 -0.83
CA ILE A 163 10.07 -19.30 -0.11
C ILE A 163 10.43 -18.65 1.23
N LEU A 164 10.68 -17.35 1.25
CA LEU A 164 11.01 -16.59 2.46
C LEU A 164 9.83 -16.56 3.46
N CYS A 165 8.61 -16.36 2.98
CA CYS A 165 7.39 -16.36 3.79
C CYS A 165 7.16 -17.73 4.47
N LEU A 166 7.39 -18.84 3.76
CA LEU A 166 7.24 -20.19 4.30
C LEU A 166 8.36 -20.57 5.28
N THR A 167 9.61 -20.21 4.97
CA THR A 167 10.79 -20.62 5.77
C THR A 167 11.08 -19.75 6.97
N ILE A 168 10.78 -18.44 6.91
CA ILE A 168 11.12 -17.48 7.97
C ILE A 168 9.85 -16.94 8.62
N GLU A 169 8.95 -16.34 7.86
CA GLU A 169 7.81 -15.62 8.43
C GLU A 169 6.86 -16.55 9.20
N THR A 170 6.56 -17.72 8.63
CA THR A 170 5.65 -18.70 9.22
C THR A 170 6.18 -19.25 10.55
N PRO A 171 7.41 -19.79 10.67
CA PRO A 171 7.92 -20.29 11.95
C PRO A 171 8.15 -19.18 12.99
N VAL A 172 8.64 -18.00 12.57
CA VAL A 172 8.82 -16.86 13.50
C VAL A 172 7.46 -16.43 14.08
N ARG A 173 6.40 -16.42 13.26
CA ARG A 173 5.05 -16.10 13.73
C ARG A 173 4.53 -17.11 14.75
N TYR A 174 4.77 -18.40 14.53
CA TYR A 174 4.43 -19.43 15.53
C TYR A 174 5.24 -19.24 16.81
N LEU A 175 6.56 -19.01 16.70
CA LEU A 175 7.43 -18.79 17.85
C LEU A 175 6.99 -17.57 18.68
N VAL A 176 6.70 -16.43 18.05
CA VAL A 176 6.20 -15.23 18.73
C VAL A 176 4.87 -15.52 19.42
N LYS A 177 3.97 -16.27 18.78
CA LYS A 177 2.69 -16.68 19.39
C LYS A 177 2.93 -17.51 20.66
N TYR A 178 3.87 -18.46 20.64
CA TYR A 178 4.21 -19.26 21.83
C TYR A 178 4.87 -18.43 22.93
N LEU A 179 5.80 -17.55 22.59
CA LEU A 179 6.50 -16.70 23.56
C LEU A 179 5.56 -15.68 24.23
N VAL A 180 4.69 -15.02 23.45
CA VAL A 180 3.71 -14.06 23.97
C VAL A 180 2.63 -14.76 24.77
N SER A 181 2.17 -15.95 24.34
CA SER A 181 1.18 -16.72 25.09
C SER A 181 1.71 -17.30 26.40
N GLY A 182 3.03 -17.52 26.53
CA GLY A 182 3.65 -17.99 27.77
C GLY A 182 3.76 -16.92 28.88
N SER A 183 3.74 -15.65 28.52
CA SER A 183 3.84 -14.53 29.47
C SER A 183 2.49 -13.87 29.82
N LEU A 184 1.40 -14.24 29.15
CA LEU A 184 0.09 -13.59 29.28
C LEU A 184 -1.02 -14.57 29.70
N SER A 185 -0.72 -15.53 30.58
CA SER A 185 -1.73 -16.39 31.22
C SER A 185 -2.44 -15.70 32.40
N THR A 186 -2.55 -14.38 32.36
CA THR A 186 -3.48 -13.63 33.21
C THR A 186 -3.86 -12.36 32.44
N ALA A 187 -5.08 -12.35 31.89
CA ALA A 187 -5.69 -11.28 31.09
C ALA A 187 -5.20 -11.14 29.63
N ILE A 188 -5.62 -12.07 28.76
CA ILE A 188 -6.64 -11.86 27.70
C ILE A 188 -6.65 -13.11 26.79
N PRO A 189 -7.62 -14.02 26.92
CA PRO A 189 -8.01 -14.89 25.82
C PRO A 189 -9.00 -14.15 24.90
N GLN A 190 -9.19 -14.62 23.64
CA GLN A 190 -10.33 -14.30 22.74
C GLN A 190 -10.23 -13.16 21.69
N ALA A 191 -9.22 -13.11 20.82
CA ALA A 191 -9.35 -12.29 19.58
C ALA A 191 -8.89 -12.97 18.28
N VAL A 192 -7.93 -13.91 18.33
CA VAL A 192 -7.49 -14.66 17.13
C VAL A 192 -8.09 -16.07 17.07
N GLN A 193 -8.48 -16.68 18.21
CA GLN A 193 -9.29 -17.92 18.18
C GLN A 193 -10.77 -17.63 17.93
N THR A 194 -11.26 -16.43 18.24
CA THR A 194 -12.67 -16.05 18.02
C THR A 194 -13.02 -15.94 16.55
N GLN A 195 -12.08 -15.59 15.65
CA GLN A 195 -12.39 -15.55 14.21
C GLN A 195 -12.43 -16.92 13.55
N GLU A 196 -11.67 -17.92 14.01
CA GLU A 196 -11.75 -19.29 13.46
C GLU A 196 -12.88 -20.11 14.10
N MET A 197 -13.22 -19.91 15.38
CA MET A 197 -14.34 -20.62 16.03
C MET A 197 -15.71 -19.95 15.84
N CYS A 198 -15.80 -18.61 15.68
CA CYS A 198 -17.08 -17.94 15.40
C CYS A 198 -17.50 -18.12 13.93
N ASP A 199 -16.57 -18.10 12.96
CA ASP A 199 -16.91 -18.43 11.54
C ASP A 199 -17.41 -19.90 11.41
N ILE A 200 -16.99 -20.84 12.27
CA ILE A 200 -17.46 -22.24 12.25
C ILE A 200 -18.80 -22.41 13.01
N GLN A 201 -19.04 -21.63 14.06
CA GLN A 201 -20.28 -21.72 14.85
C GLN A 201 -21.44 -20.95 14.20
N ASP A 202 -21.19 -19.78 13.58
CA ASP A 202 -22.21 -19.05 12.79
C ASP A 202 -22.62 -19.84 11.53
N GLU A 203 -21.72 -20.60 10.88
CA GLU A 203 -22.08 -21.53 9.79
C GLU A 203 -22.91 -22.74 10.26
N CYS A 204 -22.90 -23.09 11.55
CA CYS A 204 -23.64 -24.23 12.10
C CYS A 204 -24.98 -23.83 12.74
N ASP A 205 -25.08 -22.59 13.26
CA ASP A 205 -26.26 -22.02 13.93
C ASP A 205 -27.17 -21.21 13.00
N LEU A 206 -26.64 -20.67 11.89
CA LEU A 206 -27.42 -20.53 10.67
C LEU A 206 -27.61 -21.94 10.11
N GLU A 207 -28.68 -22.61 10.51
CA GLU A 207 -29.89 -22.54 9.72
C GLU A 207 -30.09 -23.91 9.04
N LYS A 208 -30.72 -24.96 9.60
CA LYS A 208 -31.37 -25.25 10.89
C LYS A 208 -32.46 -24.30 11.42
N ARG A 209 -32.82 -23.24 10.71
CA ARG A 209 -33.86 -22.27 11.10
C ARG A 209 -34.69 -21.88 9.89
#